data_AF-A0A1L7NHT5-F1
#
_entry.id   AF-A0A1L7NHT5-F1
#
_cell.length_a   1.000
_cell.length_b   1.000
_cell.length_c   1.000
_cell.angle_alpha   90.00
_cell.angle_beta   90.00
_cell.angle_gamma   90.00
#
_symmetry.space_group_name_H-M   'P 1'
#
loop_
_entity.id
_entity.type
_entity.pdbx_description
1 polymer ?
#
loop_
_entity_poly.entity_id
_entity_poly.type
_entity_poly.pdbx_seq_one_letter_code
_entity_poly.pdbx_strand_id
1 'polypeptide(L)' 'MSGTKDKAKGLANEAIGNVKQGVGKVTGNDKLRAEGKAQEVKGEAQQIKGDVKDAVKKP' A
#
# COMPACT_ATOMS: atom_id res chain seq x y z
N MET A 1 -1.15 -20.59 5.15
CA MET A 1 -0.97 -19.44 6.08
C MET A 1 -0.43 -18.20 5.34
N SER A 2 -1.09 -17.77 4.25
CA SER A 2 -0.57 -16.67 3.40
C SER A 2 -1.17 -15.30 3.74
N GLY A 3 -2.44 -15.26 4.21
CA GLY A 3 -3.15 -14.00 4.45
C GLY A 3 -2.53 -13.06 5.49
N THR A 4 -1.80 -13.58 6.48
CA THR A 4 -1.17 -12.73 7.52
C THR A 4 0.06 -11.99 7.00
N LYS A 5 0.87 -12.63 6.14
CA LYS A 5 2.06 -12.00 5.55
C LYS A 5 1.68 -10.96 4.51
N ASP A 6 0.64 -11.24 3.72
CA ASP A 6 0.16 -10.32 2.69
C ASP A 6 -0.52 -9.08 3.31
N LYS A 7 -1.33 -9.26 4.37
CA LYS A 7 -1.88 -8.13 5.15
C LYS A 7 -0.81 -7.31 5.85
N ALA A 8 0.19 -7.96 6.45
CA ALA A 8 1.30 -7.25 7.07
C ALA A 8 2.13 -6.44 6.06
N LYS A 9 2.34 -6.97 4.85
CA LYS A 9 2.97 -6.23 3.74
C LYS A 9 2.12 -5.04 3.28
N GLY A 10 0.80 -5.20 3.22
CA GLY A 10 -0.13 -4.10 2.91
C GLY A 10 0.02 -2.95 3.91
N LEU A 11 -0.14 -3.26 5.20
CA LEU A 11 0.00 -2.29 6.30
C LEU A 11 1.38 -1.61 6.32
N ALA A 12 2.46 -2.36 6.09
CA ALA A 12 3.80 -1.80 6.04
C ALA A 12 3.99 -0.83 4.86
N ASN A 13 3.46 -1.16 3.67
CA ASN A 13 3.53 -0.27 2.52
C ASN A 13 2.69 0.99 2.71
N GLU A 14 1.53 0.87 3.34
CA GLU A 14 0.63 1.99 3.66
C GLU A 14 1.29 2.95 4.68
N ALA A 15 1.90 2.40 5.73
CA ALA A 15 2.67 3.17 6.70
C ALA A 15 3.85 3.90 6.05
N ILE A 16 4.63 3.22 5.19
CA ILE A 16 5.75 3.84 4.47
C ILE A 16 5.27 4.93 3.50
N GLY A 17 4.15 4.71 2.80
CA GLY A 17 3.54 5.70 1.91
C GLY A 17 3.13 6.96 2.66
N ASN A 18 2.45 6.81 3.80
CA ASN A 18 2.05 7.91 4.66
C ASN A 18 3.26 8.70 5.20
N VAL A 19 4.32 8.00 5.61
CA VAL A 19 5.57 8.64 6.05
C VAL A 19 6.21 9.42 4.90
N LYS A 20 6.31 8.84 3.69
CA LYS A 20 6.85 9.54 2.51
C LYS A 20 6.04 10.78 2.14
N GLN A 21 4.71 10.70 2.19
CA GLN A 21 3.85 11.86 1.95
C GLN A 21 4.01 12.94 3.03
N GLY A 22 4.11 12.54 4.30
CA GLY A 22 4.34 13.44 5.43
C GLY A 22 5.69 14.16 5.32
N VAL A 23 6.76 13.41 5.13
CA VAL A 23 8.11 13.97 4.94
C VAL A 23 8.17 14.81 3.67
N GLY A 24 7.56 14.37 2.56
CA GLY A 24 7.48 15.14 1.33
C GLY A 24 6.74 16.47 1.48
N LYS A 25 5.64 16.51 2.27
CA LYS A 25 4.95 17.76 2.61
C LYS A 25 5.81 18.70 3.45
N VAL A 26 6.50 18.18 4.46
CA VAL A 26 7.32 18.99 5.38
C VAL A 26 8.58 19.52 4.70
N THR A 27 9.20 18.72 3.83
CA THR A 27 10.44 19.07 3.13
C THR A 27 10.22 19.77 1.79
N GLY A 28 8.97 19.94 1.34
CA GLY A 28 8.66 20.48 0.01
C GLY A 28 9.10 19.58 -1.14
N ASN A 29 9.29 18.28 -0.90
CA ASN A 29 9.79 17.34 -1.89
C ASN A 29 8.62 16.67 -2.64
N ASP A 30 8.28 17.21 -3.80
CA ASP A 30 7.20 16.71 -4.65
C ASP A 30 7.42 15.27 -5.13
N LYS A 31 8.69 14.86 -5.30
CA LYS A 31 9.02 13.47 -5.67
C LYS A 31 8.60 12.49 -4.57
N LEU A 32 8.85 12.82 -3.29
CA LEU A 32 8.42 11.99 -2.17
C LEU A 32 6.89 11.94 -2.03
N ARG A 33 6.17 13.04 -2.28
CA ARG A 33 4.70 13.04 -2.34
C ARG A 33 4.17 12.18 -3.48
N ALA A 34 4.76 12.29 -4.67
CA ALA A 34 4.36 11.51 -5.84
C ALA A 34 4.61 10.01 -5.64
N GLU A 35 5.78 9.64 -5.11
CA GLU A 35 6.09 8.25 -4.75
C GLU A 35 5.12 7.70 -3.70
N GLY A 36 4.82 8.47 -2.65
CA GLY A 36 3.87 8.07 -1.62
C GLY A 36 2.47 7.81 -2.18
N LYS A 37 1.94 8.73 -3.01
CA LYS A 37 0.65 8.52 -3.71
C LYS A 37 0.66 7.31 -4.63
N ALA A 38 1.73 7.13 -5.42
CA ALA A 38 1.82 6.00 -6.33
C ALA A 38 1.87 4.66 -5.57
N GLN A 39 2.53 4.64 -4.41
CA GLN A 39 2.63 3.46 -3.56
C GLN A 39 1.30 3.13 -2.87
N GLU A 40 0.52 4.14 -2.48
CA GLU A 40 -0.83 4.01 -1.92
C GLU A 40 -1.79 3.38 -2.94
N VAL A 41 -1.87 3.94 -4.16
CA VAL A 41 -2.69 3.41 -5.26
C VAL A 41 -2.30 1.97 -5.60
N LYS A 42 -1.00 1.66 -5.61
CA LYS A 42 -0.51 0.31 -5.85
C LYS A 42 -0.90 -0.66 -4.72
N GLY A 43 -0.89 -0.17 -3.48
CA GLY A 43 -1.32 -0.92 -2.30
C GLY A 43 -2.80 -1.30 -2.39
N GLU A 44 -3.67 -0.33 -2.64
CA GLU A 44 -5.11 -0.57 -2.84
C GLU A 44 -5.36 -1.58 -3.97
N ALA A 45 -4.71 -1.38 -5.12
CA ALA A 45 -4.86 -2.28 -6.25
C ALA A 45 -4.43 -3.72 -5.93
N GLN A 46 -3.36 -3.90 -5.14
CA GLN A 46 -2.92 -5.22 -4.67
C GLN A 46 -3.90 -5.83 -3.68
N GLN A 47 -4.49 -5.02 -2.80
CA GLN A 47 -5.44 -5.45 -1.79
C GLN A 47 -6.74 -5.94 -2.44
N ILE A 48 -7.30 -5.15 -3.36
CA ILE A 48 -8.48 -5.52 -4.17
C ILE A 48 -8.20 -6.82 -4.94
N LYS A 49 -7.04 -6.92 -5.59
CA LYS A 49 -6.66 -8.15 -6.32
C LYS A 49 -6.51 -9.34 -5.38
N GLY A 50 -6.00 -9.13 -4.18
CA GLY A 50 -5.89 -10.13 -3.13
C GLY A 50 -7.27 -10.61 -2.67
N ASP A 51 -8.16 -9.69 -2.34
CA ASP A 51 -9.52 -9.96 -1.87
C ASP A 51 -10.34 -10.70 -2.93
N VAL A 52 -10.26 -10.28 -4.21
CA VAL A 52 -10.89 -11.00 -5.33
C VAL A 52 -10.32 -12.41 -5.47
N LYS A 53 -8.99 -12.56 -5.36
CA LYS A 53 -8.35 -13.87 -5.47
C LYS A 53 -8.75 -14.77 -4.31
N ASP A 54 -8.85 -14.26 -3.08
CA ASP A 54 -9.29 -15.00 -1.91
C ASP A 54 -10.78 -15.39 -2.01
N ALA A 55 -11.64 -14.50 -2.53
CA ALA A 55 -13.06 -14.78 -2.75
C ALA A 55 -13.27 -15.90 -3.79
N VAL A 56 -12.47 -15.94 -4.85
CA VAL A 56 -12.55 -16.98 -5.89
C VAL A 56 -11.89 -18.30 -5.43
N LYS A 57 -10.94 -18.26 -4.50
CA LYS A 57 -10.21 -19.44 -4.02
C LYS A 57 -10.89 -20.17 -2.87
N LYS A 58 -11.95 -19.60 -2.29
CA LYS A 58 -12.82 -20.24 -1.29
C LYS A 58 -14.06 -20.82 -2.00
N PRO A 59 -14.07 -22.13 -2.34
CA PRO A 59 -15.31 -22.85 -2.64
C PRO A 59 -16.18 -23.03 -1.38
#